data_AF-B0NKR7-F1
#
_entry.id   AF-B0NKR7-F1
#
_cell.length_a   1.000
_cell.length_b   1.000
_cell.length_c   1.000
_cell.angle_alpha   90.00
_cell.angle_beta   90.00
_cell.angle_gamma   90.00
#
_symmetry.space_group_name_H-M   'P 1'
#
loop_
_entity.id
_entity.type
_entity.pdbx_description
1 polymer ?
#
loop_
_entity_poly.entity_id
_entity_poly.type
_entity_poly.pdbx_seq_one_letter_code
_entity_poly.pdbx_strand_id
1 'polypeptide(L)'
;MFEKSYFETLQDYIASGCTIELTGDELDYYNALYALVGINRKYGKDNAIAFLMHEPFNVERMRARQMYSEAINLFYLNDTIENNAHRNMVFDNLMKAAHVVLQNAVNSKDMEVYGNLTVQAARIKQLDRPDPVKPKELDEKPFKVYDLDPEKVRLPSANRNLLAAQIDSMPDIPSREKVRLKRDANVVDIDFEEMLDDQEEKTKDIG
;
A
#
# COMPACT_ATOMS: atom_id res chain seq x y z
N MET A 1 -16.60 -25.72 22.85
CA MET A 1 -16.32 -24.86 21.66
C MET A 1 -15.52 -23.66 22.17
N PHE A 2 -14.39 -23.31 21.52
CA PHE A 2 -13.49 -22.20 21.90
C PHE A 2 -12.77 -22.28 23.27
N GLU A 3 -12.30 -23.46 23.66
CA GLU A 3 -11.50 -23.64 24.89
C GLU A 3 -10.11 -22.98 24.79
N LYS A 4 -9.53 -22.94 23.59
CA LYS A 4 -8.25 -22.29 23.30
C LYS A 4 -8.46 -20.85 22.81
N SER A 5 -7.60 -19.93 23.24
CA SER A 5 -7.53 -18.57 22.69
C SER A 5 -6.54 -18.55 21.53
N TYR A 6 -6.94 -17.94 20.41
CA TYR A 6 -6.12 -17.72 19.22
C TYR A 6 -5.78 -16.24 19.02
N PHE A 7 -5.83 -15.45 20.11
CA PHE A 7 -5.70 -14.00 20.06
C PHE A 7 -4.39 -13.53 19.40
N GLU A 8 -3.24 -14.07 19.80
CA GLU A 8 -1.92 -13.68 19.25
C GLU A 8 -1.83 -14.02 17.76
N THR A 9 -2.30 -15.21 17.37
CA THR A 9 -2.32 -15.66 15.97
C THR A 9 -3.19 -14.76 15.09
N LEU A 10 -4.34 -14.31 15.63
CA LEU A 10 -5.22 -13.38 14.94
C LEU A 10 -4.66 -11.95 14.88
N GLN A 11 -3.87 -11.52 15.87
CA GLN A 11 -3.15 -10.25 15.80
C GLN A 11 -2.12 -10.26 14.67
N ASP A 12 -1.34 -11.34 14.55
CA ASP A 12 -0.36 -11.51 13.48
C ASP A 12 -1.04 -11.60 12.10
N TYR A 13 -2.18 -12.30 12.01
CA TYR A 13 -3.01 -12.35 10.81
C TYR A 13 -3.45 -10.94 10.35
N ILE A 14 -3.96 -10.11 11.26
CA ILE A 14 -4.37 -8.74 10.93
C ILE A 14 -3.16 -7.86 10.58
N ALA A 15 -2.05 -7.99 11.32
CA ALA A 15 -0.83 -7.23 11.07
C ALA A 15 -0.20 -7.54 9.70
N SER A 16 -0.32 -8.79 9.23
CA SER A 16 0.14 -9.21 7.90
C SER A 16 -0.74 -8.71 6.75
N GLY A 17 -1.87 -8.03 7.04
CA GLY A 17 -2.83 -7.63 6.01
C GLY A 17 -3.71 -8.80 5.53
N CYS A 18 -3.98 -9.77 6.42
CA CYS A 18 -4.81 -10.94 6.14
C CYS A 18 -4.22 -11.90 5.09
N THR A 19 -2.89 -11.95 4.95
CA THR A 19 -2.21 -12.80 3.96
C THR A 19 -1.88 -14.21 4.47
N ILE A 20 -1.97 -14.44 5.79
CA ILE A 20 -1.68 -15.74 6.41
C ILE A 20 -2.91 -16.65 6.31
N GLU A 21 -2.73 -17.92 5.96
CA GLU A 21 -3.83 -18.89 5.96
C GLU A 21 -4.17 -19.30 7.40
N LEU A 22 -5.41 -19.02 7.82
CA LEU A 22 -5.95 -19.45 9.13
C LEU A 22 -6.47 -20.89 9.04
N THR A 23 -6.29 -21.65 10.11
CA THR A 23 -6.92 -22.96 10.27
C THR A 23 -8.44 -22.82 10.48
N GLY A 24 -9.21 -23.89 10.26
CA GLY A 24 -10.67 -23.86 10.40
C GLY A 24 -11.13 -23.37 11.79
N ASP A 25 -10.49 -23.84 12.85
CA ASP A 25 -10.80 -23.45 14.23
C ASP A 25 -10.46 -21.97 14.51
N GLU A 26 -9.38 -21.45 13.93
CA GLU A 26 -8.97 -20.04 14.05
C GLU A 26 -9.93 -19.12 13.30
N LEU A 27 -10.39 -19.54 12.13
CA LEU A 27 -11.38 -18.82 11.34
C LEU A 27 -12.74 -18.76 12.06
N ASP A 28 -13.18 -19.88 12.64
CA ASP A 28 -14.42 -19.92 13.44
C ASP A 28 -14.32 -19.02 14.67
N TYR A 29 -13.16 -18.99 15.33
CA TYR A 29 -12.89 -18.08 16.45
C TYR A 29 -12.93 -16.61 16.00
N TYR A 30 -12.28 -16.28 14.88
CA TYR A 30 -12.30 -14.94 14.29
C TYR A 30 -13.72 -14.48 13.97
N ASN A 31 -14.52 -15.35 13.31
CA ASN A 31 -15.90 -15.05 12.96
C ASN A 31 -16.78 -14.81 14.20
N ALA A 32 -16.57 -15.59 15.27
CA ALA A 32 -17.27 -15.39 16.54
C ALA A 32 -16.91 -14.04 17.19
N LEU A 33 -15.63 -13.65 17.19
CA LEU A 33 -15.19 -12.35 17.70
C LEU A 33 -15.74 -11.19 16.84
N TYR A 34 -15.79 -11.36 15.51
CA TYR A 34 -16.33 -10.35 14.60
C TYR A 34 -17.84 -10.14 14.83
N ALA A 35 -18.62 -11.23 14.94
CA ALA A 35 -20.04 -11.17 15.27
C ALA A 35 -20.28 -10.50 16.63
N LEU A 36 -19.44 -10.80 17.62
CA LEU A 36 -19.51 -10.20 18.95
C LEU A 36 -19.32 -8.68 18.90
N VAL A 37 -18.36 -8.17 18.11
CA VAL A 37 -18.19 -6.71 17.94
C VAL A 37 -19.40 -6.08 17.26
N GLY A 38 -19.98 -6.75 16.25
CA GLY A 38 -21.20 -6.29 15.60
C GLY A 38 -22.37 -6.15 16.59
N ILE A 39 -22.56 -7.13 17.46
CA ILE A 39 -23.60 -7.11 18.50
C ILE A 39 -23.29 -6.05 19.56
N ASN A 40 -22.04 -5.90 19.98
CA ASN A 40 -21.64 -4.86 20.93
C ASN A 40 -21.97 -3.46 20.41
N ARG A 41 -21.72 -3.18 19.12
CA ARG A 41 -22.04 -1.89 18.50
C ARG A 41 -23.54 -1.56 18.52
N LYS A 42 -24.41 -2.57 18.43
CA LYS A 42 -25.86 -2.37 18.31
C LYS A 42 -26.62 -2.50 19.64
N TYR A 43 -26.20 -3.43 20.49
CA TYR A 43 -26.95 -3.84 21.69
C TYR A 43 -26.11 -3.74 22.98
N GLY A 44 -24.85 -3.34 22.89
CA GLY A 44 -23.97 -3.15 24.05
C GLY A 44 -23.35 -4.44 24.60
N LYS A 45 -22.53 -4.27 25.64
CA LYS A 45 -21.64 -5.29 26.20
C LYS A 45 -22.35 -6.52 26.74
N ASP A 46 -23.40 -6.33 27.55
CA ASP A 46 -24.05 -7.45 28.25
C ASP A 46 -24.76 -8.39 27.26
N ASN A 47 -25.36 -7.85 26.22
CA ASN A 47 -25.99 -8.61 25.14
C ASN A 47 -24.95 -9.32 24.25
N ALA A 48 -23.80 -8.70 24.03
CA ALA A 48 -22.69 -9.32 23.30
C ALA A 48 -22.09 -10.52 24.06
N ILE A 49 -22.00 -10.46 25.39
CA ILE A 49 -21.58 -11.59 26.22
C ILE A 49 -22.67 -12.67 26.25
N ALA A 50 -23.94 -12.27 26.39
CA ALA A 50 -25.06 -13.21 26.36
C ALA A 50 -25.14 -13.99 25.05
N PHE A 51 -24.83 -13.35 23.91
CA PHE A 51 -24.78 -14.01 22.60
C PHE A 51 -23.85 -15.23 22.58
N LEU A 52 -22.65 -15.13 23.16
CA LEU A 52 -21.72 -16.27 23.25
C LEU A 52 -22.19 -17.36 24.23
N MET A 53 -23.01 -16.99 25.21
CA MET A 53 -23.54 -17.92 26.21
C MET A 53 -24.73 -18.73 25.71
N HIS A 54 -25.35 -18.36 24.59
CA HIS A 54 -26.48 -19.07 23.99
C HIS A 54 -26.05 -19.94 22.79
N GLU A 55 -26.95 -20.79 22.33
CA GLU A 55 -26.78 -21.61 21.12
C GLU A 55 -26.52 -20.69 19.91
N PRO A 56 -25.55 -21.00 19.03
CA PRO A 56 -24.83 -22.27 18.86
C PRO A 56 -23.54 -22.43 19.71
N PHE A 57 -23.09 -21.40 20.41
CA PHE A 57 -21.73 -21.37 20.98
C PHE A 57 -21.64 -21.94 22.39
N ASN A 58 -22.67 -21.71 23.23
CA ASN A 58 -22.78 -22.23 24.60
C ASN A 58 -21.49 -22.09 25.44
N VAL A 59 -20.82 -20.93 25.34
CA VAL A 59 -19.55 -20.64 26.02
C VAL A 59 -19.80 -20.26 27.48
N GLU A 60 -18.92 -20.73 28.38
CA GLU A 60 -18.99 -20.35 29.79
C GLU A 60 -18.82 -18.83 29.98
N ARG A 61 -19.56 -18.24 30.92
CA ARG A 61 -19.58 -16.79 31.18
C ARG A 61 -18.18 -16.17 31.38
N MET A 62 -17.26 -16.86 32.07
CA MET A 62 -15.89 -16.37 32.25
C MET A 62 -15.14 -16.30 30.92
N ARG A 63 -15.24 -17.35 30.11
CA ARG A 63 -14.61 -17.42 28.79
C ARG A 63 -15.22 -16.41 27.81
N ALA A 64 -16.55 -16.23 27.82
CA ALA A 64 -17.23 -15.22 27.00
C ALA A 64 -16.77 -13.79 27.33
N ARG A 65 -16.47 -13.48 28.61
CA ARG A 65 -15.89 -12.19 29.01
C ARG A 65 -14.45 -12.00 28.52
N GLN A 66 -13.65 -13.06 28.51
CA GLN A 66 -12.31 -13.03 27.93
C GLN A 66 -12.37 -12.79 26.43
N MET A 67 -13.19 -13.56 25.70
CA MET A 67 -13.45 -13.37 24.27
C MET A 67 -13.95 -11.96 23.95
N TYR A 68 -14.81 -11.38 24.79
CA TYR A 68 -15.22 -9.98 24.63
C TYR A 68 -14.02 -9.02 24.71
N SER A 69 -13.15 -9.21 25.70
CA SER A 69 -11.98 -8.34 25.90
C SER A 69 -10.98 -8.50 24.76
N GLU A 70 -10.75 -9.75 24.32
CA GLU A 70 -9.94 -10.07 23.15
C GLU A 70 -10.50 -9.44 21.87
N ALA A 71 -11.81 -9.54 21.61
CA ALA A 71 -12.43 -8.93 20.43
C ALA A 71 -12.28 -7.41 20.41
N ILE A 72 -12.51 -6.74 21.54
CA ILE A 72 -12.35 -5.28 21.62
C ILE A 72 -10.89 -4.91 21.36
N ASN A 73 -9.94 -5.60 21.99
CA ASN A 73 -8.53 -5.34 21.75
C ASN A 73 -8.16 -5.62 20.30
N LEU A 74 -8.62 -6.73 19.71
CA LEU A 74 -8.28 -7.13 18.34
C LEU A 74 -8.77 -6.13 17.29
N PHE A 75 -10.06 -5.78 17.34
CA PHE A 75 -10.71 -4.97 16.31
C PHE A 75 -10.58 -3.46 16.51
N TYR A 76 -10.15 -3.01 17.70
CA TYR A 76 -9.89 -1.60 17.97
C TYR A 76 -8.41 -1.28 18.25
N LEU A 77 -7.47 -2.25 18.19
CA LEU A 77 -6.03 -1.97 18.34
C LEU A 77 -5.45 -1.19 17.17
N ASN A 78 -5.76 -1.63 15.95
CA ASN A 78 -5.18 -1.12 14.71
C ASN A 78 -6.31 -0.86 13.73
N ASP A 79 -6.80 0.38 13.73
CA ASP A 79 -7.69 0.79 12.67
C ASP A 79 -6.84 1.18 11.46
N THR A 80 -6.85 0.35 10.41
CA THR A 80 -6.30 0.73 9.10
C THR A 80 -7.17 1.77 8.41
N ILE A 81 -8.32 2.14 9.00
CA ILE A 81 -9.16 3.23 8.54
C ILE A 81 -8.38 4.54 8.58
N GLU A 82 -8.28 5.17 7.42
CA GLU A 82 -7.67 6.49 7.32
C GLU A 82 -8.37 7.49 8.24
N ASN A 83 -7.60 8.43 8.80
CA ASN A 83 -8.14 9.51 9.62
C ASN A 83 -9.30 10.27 8.94
N ASN A 84 -9.28 10.37 7.62
CA ASN A 84 -10.37 10.96 6.84
C ASN A 84 -11.66 10.14 6.91
N ALA A 85 -11.56 8.82 6.83
CA ALA A 85 -12.71 7.93 6.96
C ALA A 85 -13.26 7.94 8.40
N HIS A 86 -12.40 7.99 9.42
CA HIS A 86 -12.84 8.20 10.81
C HIS A 86 -13.63 9.51 11.00
N ARG A 87 -13.12 10.62 10.45
CA ARG A 87 -13.83 11.90 10.48
C ARG A 87 -15.20 11.80 9.82
N ASN A 88 -15.31 11.05 8.72
CA ASN A 88 -16.58 10.83 8.03
C ASN A 88 -17.55 10.00 8.87
N MET A 89 -17.09 8.93 9.52
CA MET A 89 -17.93 8.10 10.39
C MET A 89 -18.47 8.89 11.59
N VAL A 90 -17.63 9.69 12.24
CA VAL A 90 -18.06 10.53 13.36
C VAL A 90 -19.01 11.63 12.90
N PHE A 91 -18.75 12.24 11.73
CA PHE A 91 -19.65 13.19 11.10
C PHE A 91 -21.06 12.59 10.88
N ASP A 92 -21.14 11.40 10.28
CA ASP A 92 -22.43 10.75 10.02
C ASP A 92 -23.18 10.44 11.32
N ASN A 93 -22.48 10.01 12.37
CA ASN A 93 -23.08 9.75 13.67
C ASN A 93 -23.62 11.03 14.32
N LEU A 94 -22.87 12.13 14.27
CA LEU A 94 -23.32 13.42 14.77
C LEU A 94 -24.51 13.97 13.98
N MET A 95 -24.50 13.81 12.65
CA MET A 95 -25.61 14.25 11.80
C MET A 95 -26.87 13.42 12.03
N LYS A 96 -26.75 12.10 12.28
CA LYS A 96 -27.87 11.26 12.71
C LYS A 96 -28.41 11.71 14.07
N ALA A 97 -27.54 11.99 15.04
CA ALA A 97 -27.96 12.51 16.34
C ALA A 97 -28.67 13.87 16.20
N ALA A 98 -28.11 14.78 15.40
CA ALA A 98 -28.72 16.07 15.10
C ALA A 98 -30.10 15.90 14.45
N HIS A 99 -30.25 14.95 13.52
CA HIS A 99 -31.54 14.67 12.89
C HIS A 99 -32.59 14.19 13.90
N VAL A 100 -32.21 13.32 14.85
CA VAL A 100 -33.09 12.87 15.93
C VAL A 100 -33.48 14.03 16.86
N VAL A 101 -32.55 14.93 17.17
CA VAL A 101 -32.83 16.14 17.95
C VAL A 101 -33.81 17.03 17.21
N LEU A 102 -33.63 17.24 15.90
CA LEU A 102 -34.53 18.04 15.07
C LEU A 102 -35.95 17.46 15.02
N GLN A 103 -36.09 16.14 14.90
CA GLN A 103 -37.39 15.46 14.87
C GLN A 103 -38.14 15.55 16.20
N ASN A 104 -37.42 15.59 17.32
CA ASN A 104 -37.99 15.61 18.67
C ASN A 104 -37.95 17.00 19.33
N ALA A 105 -37.55 18.05 18.59
CA ALA A 105 -37.38 19.39 19.13
C ALA A 105 -38.74 20.00 19.48
N VAL A 106 -38.90 20.41 20.74
CA VAL A 106 -40.12 21.11 21.20
C VAL A 106 -39.77 22.52 21.68
N ASN A 107 -38.56 22.71 22.21
CA ASN A 107 -38.14 23.97 22.81
C ASN A 107 -36.97 24.60 22.05
N SER A 108 -36.75 25.90 22.24
CA SER A 108 -35.64 26.63 21.62
C SER A 108 -34.27 26.06 21.99
N LYS A 109 -34.16 25.49 23.20
CA LYS A 109 -32.95 24.79 23.67
C LYS A 109 -32.60 23.54 22.85
N ASP A 110 -33.60 22.81 22.35
CA ASP A 110 -33.37 21.62 21.52
C ASP A 110 -32.81 22.04 20.15
N MET A 111 -33.26 23.18 19.64
CA MET A 111 -32.70 23.79 18.42
C MET A 111 -31.28 24.32 18.61
N GLU A 112 -30.93 24.83 19.80
CA GLU A 112 -29.54 25.17 20.13
C GLU A 112 -28.65 23.93 20.16
N VAL A 113 -29.13 22.81 20.71
CA VAL A 113 -28.42 21.52 20.71
C VAL A 113 -28.21 21.03 19.28
N TYR A 114 -29.23 21.13 18.41
CA TYR A 114 -29.11 20.83 16.99
C TYR A 114 -28.00 21.66 16.32
N GLY A 115 -28.03 22.99 16.49
CA GLY A 115 -27.02 23.89 15.92
C GLY A 115 -25.61 23.57 16.42
N ASN A 116 -25.46 23.29 17.71
CA ASN A 116 -24.18 22.89 18.29
C ASN A 116 -23.64 21.57 17.70
N LEU A 117 -24.49 20.57 17.50
CA LEU A 117 -24.10 19.30 16.85
C LEU A 117 -23.67 19.52 15.40
N THR A 118 -24.36 20.39 14.65
CA THR A 118 -23.97 20.71 13.26
C THR A 118 -22.63 21.44 13.20
N VAL A 119 -22.35 22.38 14.11
CA VAL A 119 -21.05 23.07 14.19
C VAL A 119 -19.93 22.08 14.57
N GLN A 120 -20.19 21.17 15.51
CA GLN A 120 -19.24 20.12 15.86
C GLN A 120 -18.96 19.18 14.67
N ALA A 121 -20.00 18.80 13.92
CA ALA A 121 -19.84 18.00 12.71
C ALA A 121 -19.00 18.73 11.64
N ALA A 122 -19.22 20.04 11.46
CA ALA A 122 -18.44 20.85 10.52
C ALA A 122 -16.94 20.93 10.89
N ARG A 123 -16.64 21.08 12.19
CA ARG A 123 -15.28 21.07 12.72
C ARG A 123 -14.55 19.76 12.46
N ILE A 124 -15.24 18.62 12.59
CA ILE A 124 -14.66 17.29 12.35
C ILE A 124 -14.26 17.11 10.88
N LYS A 125 -15.06 17.64 9.95
CA LYS A 125 -14.74 17.68 8.52
C LYS A 125 -13.67 18.71 8.16
N GLN A 126 -13.20 19.49 9.14
CA GLN A 126 -12.22 20.56 8.94
C GLN A 126 -12.68 21.62 7.93
N LEU A 127 -14.01 21.84 7.83
CA LEU A 127 -14.58 22.89 6.98
C LEU A 127 -14.13 24.31 7.41
N ASP A 128 -13.68 24.44 8.66
CA ASP A 128 -13.12 25.68 9.20
C ASP A 128 -11.65 25.92 8.77
N ARG A 129 -10.99 24.94 8.14
CA ARG A 129 -9.59 25.05 7.70
C ARG A 129 -9.52 25.33 6.19
N PRO A 130 -8.51 26.07 5.73
CA PRO A 130 -8.32 26.27 4.29
C PRO A 130 -8.06 24.93 3.60
N ASP A 131 -8.64 24.75 2.42
CA ASP A 131 -8.49 23.54 1.63
C ASP A 131 -7.02 23.26 1.30
N PRO A 132 -6.56 21.99 1.38
CA PRO A 132 -5.21 21.65 0.99
C PRO A 132 -5.01 21.95 -0.50
N VAL A 133 -3.91 22.63 -0.83
CA VAL A 133 -3.53 22.88 -2.23
C VAL A 133 -3.32 21.52 -2.90
N LYS A 134 -4.18 21.19 -3.87
CA LYS A 134 -4.02 19.97 -4.66
C LYS A 134 -2.60 19.96 -5.25
N PRO A 135 -1.83 18.87 -5.11
CA PRO A 135 -0.59 18.72 -5.84
C PRO A 135 -0.89 18.97 -7.31
N LYS A 136 -0.13 19.84 -7.97
CA LYS A 136 -0.22 19.96 -9.43
C LYS A 136 0.03 18.56 -9.97
N GLU A 137 -0.98 17.98 -10.61
CA GLU A 137 -0.79 16.75 -11.36
C GLU A 137 0.37 17.02 -12.34
N LEU A 138 1.44 16.23 -12.21
CA LEU A 138 2.58 16.27 -13.12
C LEU A 138 2.11 15.66 -14.45
N ASP A 139 1.26 16.38 -15.16
CA ASP A 139 0.82 16.09 -16.53
C ASP A 139 1.90 16.42 -17.57
N GLU A 140 3.12 16.74 -17.11
CA GLU A 140 4.25 16.96 -18.00
C GLU A 140 4.75 15.62 -18.52
N LYS A 141 4.35 15.29 -19.75
CA LYS A 141 4.89 14.15 -20.50
C LYS A 141 6.41 14.21 -20.48
N PRO A 142 7.11 13.10 -20.18
CA PRO A 142 8.58 13.10 -20.15
C PRO A 142 9.13 13.47 -21.52
N PHE A 143 9.96 14.51 -21.56
CA PHE A 143 10.70 14.90 -22.76
C PHE A 143 11.87 13.92 -22.97
N LYS A 144 11.85 13.21 -24.10
CA LYS A 144 12.96 12.33 -24.50
C LYS A 144 14.05 13.18 -25.15
N VAL A 145 15.19 13.29 -24.50
CA VAL A 145 16.38 13.96 -25.05
C VAL A 145 17.36 12.89 -25.51
N TYR A 146 17.70 12.89 -26.80
CA TYR A 146 18.73 12.04 -27.37
C TYR A 146 19.93 12.93 -27.70
N ASP A 147 21.07 12.66 -27.06
CA ASP A 147 22.33 13.32 -27.36
C ASP A 147 23.42 12.26 -27.54
N LEU A 148 24.37 12.52 -28.43
CA LEU A 148 25.53 11.66 -28.65
C LEU A 148 26.58 11.87 -27.56
N ASP A 149 26.54 13.03 -26.90
CA ASP A 149 27.47 13.38 -25.84
C ASP A 149 26.88 13.03 -24.47
N PRO A 150 27.41 12.01 -23.76
CA PRO A 150 26.90 11.59 -22.47
C PRO A 150 26.97 12.72 -21.43
N GLU A 151 27.93 13.65 -21.54
CA GLU A 151 28.10 14.74 -20.57
C GLU A 151 26.92 15.72 -20.57
N LYS A 152 26.29 15.93 -21.73
CA LYS A 152 25.10 16.78 -21.87
C LYS A 152 23.86 16.18 -21.22
N VAL A 153 23.82 14.85 -21.08
CA VAL A 153 22.79 14.10 -20.36
C VAL A 153 23.22 13.80 -18.91
N ARG A 154 24.33 14.40 -18.45
CA ARG A 154 24.93 14.18 -17.12
C ARG A 154 25.33 12.72 -16.86
N LEU A 155 25.57 11.95 -17.91
CA LEU A 155 26.18 10.63 -17.82
C LEU A 155 27.70 10.78 -17.83
N PRO A 156 28.44 9.94 -17.07
CA PRO A 156 29.89 9.97 -17.10
C PRO A 156 30.39 9.58 -18.50
N SER A 157 31.39 10.31 -18.99
CA SER A 157 32.09 9.95 -20.21
C SER A 157 32.72 8.56 -20.07
N ALA A 158 32.58 7.73 -21.11
CA ALA A 158 33.05 6.36 -21.07
C ALA A 158 34.58 6.29 -20.98
N ASN A 159 35.11 5.58 -19.97
CA ASN A 159 36.54 5.40 -19.82
C ASN A 159 37.04 4.34 -20.83
N ARG A 160 37.67 4.81 -21.91
CA ARG A 160 38.17 3.99 -23.02
C ARG A 160 39.17 2.92 -22.58
N ASN A 161 39.93 3.15 -21.51
CA ASN A 161 40.89 2.18 -20.99
C ASN A 161 40.21 0.99 -20.30
N LEU A 162 39.12 1.25 -19.56
CA LEU A 162 38.32 0.19 -18.95
C LEU A 162 37.58 -0.63 -20.01
N LEU A 163 37.07 0.03 -21.04
CA LEU A 163 36.45 -0.64 -22.19
C LEU A 163 37.46 -1.54 -22.93
N ALA A 164 38.69 -1.07 -23.14
CA ALA A 164 39.75 -1.86 -23.76
C ALA A 164 40.05 -3.14 -22.95
N ALA A 165 40.21 -3.01 -21.63
CA ALA A 165 40.45 -4.12 -20.72
C ALA A 165 39.28 -5.11 -20.70
N GLN A 166 38.05 -4.60 -20.76
CA GLN A 166 36.85 -5.43 -20.84
C GLN A 166 36.80 -6.24 -22.14
N ILE A 167 37.11 -5.64 -23.28
CA ILE A 167 37.19 -6.33 -24.58
C ILE A 167 38.28 -7.42 -24.56
N ASP A 168 39.43 -7.15 -23.94
CA ASP A 168 40.52 -8.13 -23.84
C ASP A 168 40.14 -9.32 -22.96
N SER A 169 39.37 -9.06 -21.90
CA SER A 169 38.89 -10.07 -20.94
C SER A 169 37.83 -11.04 -21.51
N MET A 170 37.27 -10.76 -22.69
CA MET A 170 36.25 -11.62 -23.30
C MET A 170 36.86 -12.95 -23.76
N PRO A 171 36.47 -14.10 -23.17
CA PRO A 171 37.13 -15.38 -23.43
C PRO A 171 36.75 -15.99 -24.79
N ASP A 172 35.59 -15.64 -25.35
CA ASP A 172 34.99 -16.35 -26.49
C ASP A 172 35.18 -15.66 -27.85
N ILE A 173 36.07 -14.66 -27.94
CA ILE A 173 36.23 -13.82 -29.14
C ILE A 173 37.65 -13.99 -29.72
N PRO A 174 37.79 -14.34 -31.02
CA PRO A 174 39.09 -14.38 -31.70
C PRO A 174 39.79 -13.01 -31.67
N SER A 175 41.13 -13.02 -31.64
CA SER A 175 41.95 -11.80 -31.54
C SER A 175 41.64 -10.75 -32.62
N ARG A 176 41.28 -11.17 -33.85
CA ARG A 176 40.90 -10.28 -34.95
C ARG A 176 39.58 -9.53 -34.67
N GLU A 177 38.60 -10.20 -34.07
CA GLU A 177 37.34 -9.58 -33.68
C GLU A 177 37.48 -8.67 -32.45
N LYS A 178 38.41 -8.98 -31.54
CA LYS A 178 38.77 -8.08 -30.44
C LYS A 178 39.36 -6.77 -30.95
N VAL A 179 40.22 -6.82 -31.97
CA VAL A 179 40.77 -5.62 -32.62
C VAL A 179 39.67 -4.80 -33.30
N ARG A 180 38.73 -5.46 -33.99
CA ARG A 180 37.56 -4.78 -34.58
C ARG A 180 36.70 -4.09 -33.52
N LEU A 181 36.40 -4.78 -32.41
CA LEU A 181 35.62 -4.21 -31.30
C LEU A 181 36.32 -3.01 -30.64
N LYS A 182 37.66 -3.01 -30.56
CA LYS A 182 38.44 -1.85 -30.08
C LYS A 182 38.39 -0.67 -31.06
N ARG A 183 38.34 -0.92 -32.37
CA ARG A 183 38.15 0.11 -33.41
C ARG A 183 36.74 0.70 -33.32
N ASP A 184 35.70 -0.14 -33.19
CA ASP A 184 34.30 0.29 -33.05
C ASP A 184 34.07 1.10 -31.75
N ALA A 185 34.75 0.74 -30.66
CA ALA A 185 34.73 1.47 -29.40
C ALA A 185 35.58 2.77 -29.41
N ASN A 186 36.18 3.12 -30.54
CA ASN A 186 37.04 4.31 -30.72
C ASN A 186 38.21 4.34 -29.71
N VAL A 187 38.74 3.16 -29.38
CA VAL A 187 39.93 2.97 -28.51
C VAL A 187 41.20 2.98 -29.35
N VAL A 188 41.14 2.44 -30.57
CA VAL A 188 42.22 2.41 -31.56
C VAL A 188 41.73 3.13 -32.80
N ASP A 189 42.61 3.94 -33.42
CA ASP A 189 42.29 4.64 -34.66
C ASP A 189 41.87 3.65 -35.76
N ILE A 190 40.84 4.06 -36.50
CA ILE A 190 40.31 3.27 -37.61
C ILE A 190 41.22 3.52 -38.82
N ASP A 191 41.89 2.46 -39.27
CA ASP A 191 42.52 2.45 -40.57
C ASP A 191 41.45 2.13 -41.62
N PHE A 192 41.04 3.14 -42.37
CA PHE A 192 39.98 3.04 -43.37
C PHE A 192 40.43 2.25 -44.62
N GLU A 193 41.74 2.17 -44.90
CA GLU A 193 42.26 1.45 -46.06
C GLU A 193 42.13 -0.07 -45.85
N GLU A 194 42.54 -0.56 -44.68
CA GLU A 194 42.45 -1.99 -44.31
C GLU A 194 40.99 -2.49 -44.23
N MET A 195 40.04 -1.62 -43.86
CA MET A 195 38.60 -1.97 -43.81
C MET A 195 37.97 -2.17 -45.19
N LEU A 196 38.46 -1.46 -46.21
CA LEU A 196 37.97 -1.58 -47.59
C LEU A 196 38.50 -2.89 -48.22
N ASP A 197 39.77 -3.23 -47.97
CA ASP A 197 40.39 -4.48 -48.44
C ASP A 197 39.73 -5.73 -47.80
N ASP A 198 39.35 -5.66 -46.52
CA ASP A 198 38.63 -6.74 -45.81
C ASP A 198 37.22 -7.01 -46.39
N GLN A 199 36.60 -6.02 -47.03
CA GLN A 199 35.33 -6.23 -47.76
C GLN A 199 35.57 -6.93 -49.11
N GLU A 200 36.69 -6.64 -49.79
CA GLU A 200 37.04 -7.32 -51.03
C GLU A 200 37.31 -8.82 -50.79
N GLU A 201 38.02 -9.20 -49.72
CA GLU A 201 38.28 -10.61 -49.41
C GLU A 201 37.00 -11.42 -49.14
N LYS A 202 36.04 -10.85 -48.40
CA LYS A 202 34.76 -11.53 -48.09
C LYS A 202 33.85 -11.73 -49.30
N THR A 203 34.05 -10.96 -50.37
CA THR A 203 33.29 -11.10 -51.61
C THR A 203 33.89 -12.11 -52.59
N LYS A 204 35.14 -12.55 -52.41
CA LYS A 204 35.81 -13.52 -53.29
C LYS A 204 35.39 -14.98 -53.06
N ASP A 205 34.88 -15.32 -51.89
CA ASP A 205 34.44 -16.68 -51.53
C ASP A 205 32.94 -16.95 -51.81
N ILE A 206 32.27 -16.08 -52.58
CA ILE A 206 30.86 -16.25 -53.01
C ILE A 206 30.78 -16.49 -54.54
N GLY A 207 31.88 -16.89 -55.18
CA GLY A 207 31.97 -17.26 -56.60
C GLY A 207 32.00 -18.76 -56.84
#